data_AF-A0AAV6MVG1-F1
#
_entry.id   AF-A0AAV6MVG1-F1
#
_cell.length_a   1.000
_cell.length_b   1.000
_cell.length_c   1.000
_cell.angle_alpha   90.00
_cell.angle_beta   90.00
_cell.angle_gamma   90.00
#
_symmetry.space_group_name_H-M   'P 1'
#
loop_
_entity.id
_entity.type
_entity.pdbx_description
1 polymer ?
#
loop_
_entity_poly.entity_id
_entity_poly.type
_entity_poly.pdbx_seq_one_letter_code
_entity_poly.pdbx_strand_id
1 'polypeptide(L)'
;MRKPVRCLLRRDPVVEQRRLSKSPNSPFKSPSEHSHEFHWVLYAIGIRYCVQILSIIRLSKQPEGEIIDTHFAVVCENEGGDSTVRVRYELRVQEFDETFTVNVQRAESRALNVPLFEPFTIASSRLEMVENVAIRIELSNGCVGWGEAPILPFVTAEDQPTAITKAGEVGELLQQRPPCNLGSAMMQIGETLPGHEFASVRAGVEMALIDAVANSINIPLWRLFGGVSNSITTDITIPITSASNAAKLAAKYRDQGFKTLKLKVGKDLRADIEVLQRIRTVHSDCEFILDANEGYDTEEAIQVLDKLHELGVTPTLFEQPVHRDNWEGLGIVSRIARDKYGVSVAADESCRSLSDVKRIVEEDLADVINIKLAKVGVLGAIEIIEVARAAGLSLMIGGMIETRLAMGFSGHLAAGLGCFKYIDLDTPLLLSEDPVHGGYEVSGAVYKFTNAGGHGGFLHWDNLACLSECKFLGKPESNEMAMVEAVTCNPMQMSPCISAIISSTPPSKLCCAKIKEQKPCLCDYLKNPSLRNFVDSPNARKVANDCGTPFPTC
;
A
#
# COMPACT_ATOMS: atom_id res chain seq x y z
N MET A 1 21.04 -22.12 -47.92
CA MET A 1 21.37 -20.69 -48.15
C MET A 1 20.29 -19.81 -47.54
N ARG A 2 20.51 -19.26 -46.35
CA ARG A 2 19.74 -18.15 -45.79
C ARG A 2 20.75 -17.19 -45.14
N LYS A 3 20.72 -15.93 -45.58
CA LYS A 3 21.60 -14.84 -45.15
C LYS A 3 21.23 -14.40 -43.73
N PRO A 4 22.18 -14.03 -42.86
CA PRO A 4 21.88 -13.33 -41.63
C PRO A 4 21.82 -11.81 -41.87
N VAL A 5 20.83 -11.15 -41.27
CA VAL A 5 20.73 -9.69 -41.16
C VAL A 5 21.51 -9.26 -39.91
N ARG A 6 22.33 -8.23 -40.11
CA ARG A 6 23.32 -7.64 -39.20
C ARG A 6 22.64 -6.72 -38.18
N CYS A 7 22.82 -6.92 -36.89
CA CYS A 7 22.68 -5.86 -35.88
C CYS A 7 24.03 -5.18 -35.67
N LEU A 8 24.08 -3.87 -35.95
CA LEU A 8 25.24 -2.99 -35.79
C LEU A 8 25.24 -2.42 -34.37
N LEU A 9 26.12 -2.92 -33.49
CA LEU A 9 26.55 -2.20 -32.29
C LEU A 9 27.76 -1.33 -32.66
N ARG A 10 27.59 0.00 -32.64
CA ARG A 10 28.69 0.97 -32.71
C ARG A 10 29.39 1.04 -31.34
N ARG A 11 30.71 0.89 -31.34
CA ARG A 11 31.60 1.16 -30.21
C ARG A 11 32.21 2.56 -30.30
N ASP A 12 32.17 3.25 -29.15
CA ASP A 12 33.12 4.19 -28.53
C ASP A 12 33.51 5.51 -29.24
N PRO A 13 33.98 6.50 -28.44
CA PRO A 13 35.44 6.60 -28.32
C PRO A 13 35.99 6.87 -26.90
N VAL A 14 37.02 6.07 -26.59
CA VAL A 14 38.36 6.47 -26.12
C VAL A 14 38.51 7.06 -24.72
N VAL A 15 39.07 6.25 -23.81
CA VAL A 15 40.05 6.70 -22.82
C VAL A 15 41.35 5.92 -23.05
N GLU A 16 42.39 6.67 -23.41
CA GLU A 16 43.78 6.26 -23.55
C GLU A 16 44.30 5.57 -22.27
N GLN A 17 44.85 4.36 -22.39
CA GLN A 17 45.83 3.87 -21.44
C GLN A 17 47.15 3.54 -22.13
N ARG A 18 48.19 4.12 -21.54
CA ARG A 18 49.59 4.12 -21.95
C ARG A 18 50.18 2.71 -22.00
N ARG A 19 51.06 2.54 -22.99
CA ARG A 19 52.02 1.47 -23.19
C ARG A 19 52.74 1.05 -21.91
N LEU A 20 52.83 -0.27 -21.69
CA LEU A 20 54.04 -0.91 -21.23
C LEU A 20 54.38 -2.10 -22.14
N SER A 21 55.64 -2.11 -22.54
CA SER A 21 56.27 -2.93 -23.56
C SER A 21 56.91 -4.20 -23.01
N LYS A 22 56.99 -5.22 -23.88
CA LYS A 22 57.95 -6.36 -24.02
C LYS A 22 57.19 -7.69 -24.04
N SER A 23 57.51 -8.73 -24.81
CA SER A 23 58.38 -9.02 -25.96
C SER A 23 58.19 -10.55 -26.22
N PRO A 24 58.39 -11.09 -27.43
CA PRO A 24 57.75 -12.32 -27.89
C PRO A 24 58.64 -13.57 -27.76
N ASN A 25 58.02 -14.76 -27.73
CA ASN A 25 58.61 -16.00 -28.24
C ASN A 25 57.51 -17.03 -28.57
N SER A 26 57.38 -17.34 -29.87
CA SER A 26 56.62 -18.43 -30.51
C SER A 26 57.40 -19.78 -30.41
N PRO A 27 57.00 -20.96 -30.98
CA PRO A 27 55.93 -21.21 -31.97
C PRO A 27 55.12 -22.55 -31.88
N PHE A 28 53.98 -22.55 -32.59
CA PHE A 28 53.31 -23.64 -33.35
C PHE A 28 53.32 -25.13 -32.88
N LYS A 29 52.10 -25.68 -32.71
CA LYS A 29 51.58 -26.85 -33.48
C LYS A 29 50.03 -26.96 -33.37
N SER A 30 49.37 -27.15 -34.50
CA SER A 30 47.92 -27.37 -34.76
C SER A 30 47.61 -28.85 -35.03
N PRO A 31 46.41 -29.28 -35.50
CA PRO A 31 45.00 -29.09 -35.06
C PRO A 31 44.22 -30.44 -34.96
N SER A 32 43.08 -30.50 -34.25
CA SER A 32 41.93 -31.38 -34.61
C SER A 32 40.66 -31.11 -33.78
N GLU A 33 39.65 -30.54 -34.45
CA GLU A 33 38.20 -30.82 -34.42
C GLU A 33 37.58 -31.39 -33.11
N HIS A 34 36.79 -30.61 -32.35
CA HIS A 34 35.34 -30.38 -32.53
C HIS A 34 34.44 -31.60 -32.24
N SER A 35 34.22 -31.85 -30.95
CA SER A 35 32.91 -32.23 -30.41
C SER A 35 32.90 -31.90 -28.92
N HIS A 36 31.78 -31.37 -28.40
CA HIS A 36 31.49 -30.99 -27.00
C HIS A 36 31.62 -29.50 -26.66
N GLU A 37 30.75 -28.67 -27.27
CA GLU A 37 30.25 -27.45 -26.62
C GLU A 37 28.73 -27.54 -26.58
N PHE A 38 28.20 -27.99 -25.44
CA PHE A 38 26.83 -27.76 -24.94
C PHE A 38 26.77 -28.55 -23.62
N HIS A 39 27.31 -28.02 -22.52
CA HIS A 39 26.95 -28.45 -21.15
C HIS A 39 27.52 -27.62 -19.98
N TRP A 40 28.01 -26.38 -20.17
CA TRP A 40 28.58 -25.59 -19.05
C TRP A 40 28.03 -24.16 -18.87
N VAL A 41 26.78 -23.89 -19.28
CA VAL A 41 26.18 -22.54 -19.08
C VAL A 41 25.29 -22.44 -17.82
N LEU A 42 24.89 -23.53 -17.17
CA LEU A 42 23.95 -23.45 -16.03
C LEU A 42 24.61 -23.42 -14.64
N TYR A 43 25.91 -23.71 -14.51
CA TYR A 43 26.57 -23.73 -13.20
C TYR A 43 27.34 -22.43 -12.86
N ALA A 44 27.47 -21.50 -13.81
CA ALA A 44 28.17 -20.23 -13.62
C ALA A 44 27.25 -19.05 -13.26
N ILE A 45 25.93 -19.26 -13.25
CA ILE A 45 24.94 -18.22 -12.91
C ILE A 45 24.95 -17.95 -11.39
N GLY A 46 25.11 -18.97 -10.54
CA GLY A 46 25.06 -18.78 -9.08
C GLY A 46 26.22 -17.97 -8.46
N ILE A 47 27.43 -18.04 -9.03
CA ILE A 47 28.63 -17.43 -8.43
C ILE A 47 28.91 -16.02 -8.98
N ARG A 48 28.49 -15.72 -10.21
CA ARG A 48 28.66 -14.37 -10.78
C ARG A 48 27.74 -13.31 -10.18
N TYR A 49 26.60 -13.69 -9.61
CA TYR A 49 25.74 -12.76 -8.89
C TYR A 49 26.28 -12.37 -7.50
N CYS A 50 27.14 -13.19 -6.88
CA CYS A 50 27.79 -12.83 -5.61
C CYS A 50 28.94 -11.82 -5.75
N VAL A 51 29.44 -11.55 -6.96
CA VAL A 51 30.63 -10.70 -7.18
C VAL A 51 30.30 -9.41 -7.94
N GLN A 52 29.01 -9.12 -8.16
CA GLN A 52 28.61 -7.90 -8.86
C GLN A 52 27.29 -7.29 -8.37
N ILE A 53 27.06 -7.29 -7.05
CA ILE A 53 26.21 -6.29 -6.37
C ILE A 53 27.15 -5.21 -5.82
N LEU A 54 27.85 -4.55 -6.74
CA LEU A 54 28.55 -3.29 -6.47
C LEU A 54 27.65 -2.20 -7.02
N SER A 55 26.92 -1.55 -6.11
CA SER A 55 26.47 -0.16 -6.20
C SER A 55 25.95 0.28 -7.58
N ILE A 56 24.63 0.20 -7.80
CA ILE A 56 23.98 1.04 -8.81
C ILE A 56 22.97 1.95 -8.12
N ILE A 57 23.51 2.89 -7.34
CA ILE A 57 22.96 4.24 -7.26
C ILE A 57 23.97 5.13 -8.00
N ARG A 58 23.69 5.42 -9.28
CA ARG A 58 24.45 6.42 -10.03
C ARG A 58 23.54 7.60 -10.33
N LEU A 59 23.56 8.54 -9.38
CA LEU A 59 23.48 9.99 -9.53
C LEU A 59 22.71 10.51 -10.77
N SER A 60 21.44 10.89 -10.58
CA SER A 60 20.90 12.03 -11.32
C SER A 60 21.43 13.30 -10.65
N LYS A 61 22.27 14.06 -11.37
CA LYS A 61 22.65 15.41 -10.92
C LYS A 61 21.42 16.32 -10.96
N GLN A 62 20.98 16.80 -9.79
CA GLN A 62 20.11 17.97 -9.62
C GLN A 62 20.70 18.88 -8.52
N PRO A 63 20.44 20.19 -8.57
CA PRO A 63 21.20 21.18 -7.82
C PRO A 63 20.71 21.31 -6.36
N GLU A 64 21.68 21.39 -5.45
CA GLU A 64 21.56 21.87 -4.06
C GLU A 64 20.62 21.09 -3.12
N GLY A 65 21.13 19.96 -2.61
CA GLY A 65 20.64 19.29 -1.40
C GLY A 65 21.69 18.26 -0.93
N GLU A 66 21.91 18.13 0.39
CA GLU A 66 22.73 17.06 0.97
C GLU A 66 22.14 15.70 0.56
N ILE A 67 22.88 14.94 -0.25
CA ILE A 67 22.51 13.58 -0.65
C ILE A 67 22.98 12.65 0.45
N ILE A 68 22.04 12.04 1.17
CA ILE A 68 22.32 10.92 2.08
C ILE A 68 22.40 9.66 1.21
N ASP A 69 23.62 9.17 0.95
CA ASP A 69 23.85 8.00 0.08
C ASP A 69 23.57 6.70 0.89
N THR A 70 22.31 6.27 0.95
CA THR A 70 21.92 5.00 1.59
C THR A 70 22.12 3.83 0.65
N HIS A 71 22.89 2.83 1.09
CA HIS A 71 23.09 1.57 0.39
C HIS A 71 22.54 0.43 1.25
N PHE A 72 21.65 -0.38 0.67
CA PHE A 72 21.48 -1.76 1.16
C PHE A 72 22.67 -2.56 0.63
N ALA A 73 23.63 -2.83 1.50
CA ALA A 73 24.75 -3.70 1.14
C ALA A 73 24.35 -5.15 1.43
N VAL A 74 24.28 -5.96 0.38
CA VAL A 74 24.28 -7.42 0.50
C VAL A 74 25.73 -7.86 0.63
N VAL A 75 26.15 -8.23 1.85
CA VAL A 75 27.50 -8.76 2.10
C VAL A 75 27.41 -10.28 2.09
N CYS A 76 28.00 -10.90 1.07
CA CYS A 76 28.18 -12.35 1.02
C CYS A 76 29.50 -12.71 1.73
N GLU A 77 29.42 -13.31 2.92
CA GLU A 77 30.58 -13.91 3.58
C GLU A 77 30.69 -15.38 3.18
N ASN A 78 31.86 -15.77 2.69
CA ASN A 78 32.21 -17.13 2.35
C ASN A 78 33.05 -17.69 3.50
N GLU A 79 32.44 -18.37 4.47
CA GLU A 79 33.22 -19.10 5.47
C GLU A 79 33.74 -20.40 4.84
N GLY A 80 35.06 -20.55 4.84
CA GLY A 80 35.75 -21.57 4.07
C GLY A 80 35.18 -22.98 4.25
N GLY A 81 34.72 -23.55 3.14
CA GLY A 81 34.53 -25.00 2.98
C GLY A 81 33.11 -25.52 3.02
N ASP A 82 32.11 -24.69 3.34
CA ASP A 82 30.70 -25.08 3.30
C ASP A 82 29.95 -24.32 2.19
N SER A 83 29.06 -25.01 1.48
CA SER A 83 28.31 -24.48 0.32
C SER A 83 27.18 -23.50 0.69
N THR A 84 27.23 -22.94 1.89
CA THR A 84 26.24 -22.02 2.47
C THR A 84 26.72 -20.58 2.32
N VAL A 85 26.17 -19.87 1.33
CA VAL A 85 26.32 -18.41 1.22
C VAL A 85 25.43 -17.76 2.28
N ARG A 86 26.02 -17.11 3.29
CA ARG A 86 25.27 -16.23 4.20
C ARG A 86 25.14 -14.86 3.57
N VAL A 87 23.91 -14.42 3.39
CA VAL A 87 23.54 -13.06 2.95
C VAL A 87 23.39 -12.23 4.21
N ARG A 88 24.25 -11.23 4.43
CA ARG A 88 24.03 -10.19 5.45
C ARG A 88 23.44 -8.96 4.77
N TYR A 89 22.37 -8.42 5.36
CA TYR A 89 21.78 -7.15 4.97
C TYR A 89 22.31 -6.06 5.89
N GLU A 90 23.01 -5.08 5.33
CA GLU A 90 23.42 -3.89 6.05
C GLU A 90 22.78 -2.66 5.40
N LEU A 91 21.89 -1.99 6.14
CA LEU A 91 21.46 -0.63 5.80
C LEU A 91 22.62 0.30 6.17
N ARG A 92 23.40 0.74 5.18
CA ARG A 92 24.50 1.69 5.38
C ARG A 92 24.09 3.05 4.86
N VAL A 93 24.09 4.05 5.72
CA VAL A 93 24.03 5.47 5.33
C VAL A 93 25.47 5.96 5.17
N GLN A 94 25.91 6.46 4.01
CA GLN A 94 27.33 6.85 3.79
C GLN A 94 27.90 7.88 4.81
N GLU A 95 27.05 8.68 5.46
CA GLU A 95 27.49 9.61 6.52
C GLU A 95 27.67 8.95 7.90
N PHE A 96 27.24 7.69 8.04
CA PHE A 96 27.39 6.88 9.25
C PHE A 96 28.10 5.58 8.89
N ASP A 97 29.41 5.52 9.13
CA ASP A 97 30.21 4.27 9.11
C ASP A 97 29.82 3.30 10.26
N GLU A 98 28.65 3.52 10.88
CA GLU A 98 28.16 2.89 12.09
C GLU A 98 26.91 2.06 11.78
N THR A 99 26.90 0.82 12.26
CA THR A 99 25.70 -0.01 12.29
C THR A 99 24.71 0.51 13.31
N PHE A 100 23.43 0.69 12.94
CA PHE A 100 22.40 1.15 13.87
C PHE A 100 22.17 0.14 15.00
N THR A 101 22.46 0.55 16.23
CA THR A 101 22.24 -0.30 17.40
C THR A 101 20.77 -0.29 17.79
N VAL A 102 20.17 -1.47 17.81
CA VAL A 102 18.82 -1.77 18.29
C VAL A 102 18.93 -2.38 19.67
N ASN A 103 18.26 -1.75 20.64
CA ASN A 103 18.02 -2.30 21.96
C ASN A 103 16.56 -2.05 22.31
N VAL A 104 15.71 -3.07 22.15
CA VAL A 104 14.26 -2.94 22.33
C VAL A 104 13.94 -2.97 23.82
N GLN A 105 13.34 -1.89 24.31
CA GLN A 105 12.88 -1.79 25.69
C GLN A 105 11.45 -2.32 25.84
N ARG A 106 10.60 -2.07 24.84
CA ARG A 106 9.19 -2.47 24.88
C ARG A 106 8.68 -2.72 23.46
N ALA A 107 7.92 -3.78 23.28
CA ALA A 107 7.21 -4.09 22.05
C ALA A 107 5.78 -4.50 22.39
N GLU A 108 4.81 -3.93 21.66
CA GLU A 108 3.39 -4.12 21.92
C GLU A 108 2.63 -4.22 20.61
N SER A 109 1.56 -5.03 20.59
CA SER A 109 0.64 -5.16 19.45
C SER A 109 -0.81 -5.11 19.93
N ARG A 110 -1.70 -4.52 19.10
CA ARG A 110 -3.15 -4.40 19.38
C ARG A 110 -3.94 -4.48 18.08
N ALA A 111 -5.20 -4.88 18.16
CA ALA A 111 -6.13 -4.75 17.05
C ALA A 111 -6.26 -3.28 16.60
N LEU A 112 -6.26 -3.07 15.28
CA LEU A 112 -6.47 -1.79 14.62
C LEU A 112 -7.67 -1.96 13.69
N ASN A 113 -8.84 -1.66 14.24
CA ASN A 113 -10.12 -1.83 13.57
C ASN A 113 -10.65 -0.48 13.11
N VAL A 114 -10.87 -0.30 11.80
CA VAL A 114 -11.33 0.98 11.23
C VAL A 114 -12.47 0.71 10.24
N PRO A 115 -13.67 1.29 10.38
CA PRO A 115 -14.73 1.11 9.40
C PRO A 115 -14.40 1.76 8.04
N LEU A 116 -15.01 1.27 6.97
CA LEU A 116 -14.96 1.90 5.65
C LEU A 116 -16.15 2.84 5.44
N PHE A 117 -15.97 3.90 4.65
CA PHE A 117 -17.10 4.79 4.27
C PHE A 117 -18.19 4.02 3.51
N GLU A 118 -17.78 3.15 2.60
CA GLU A 118 -18.63 2.25 1.86
C GLU A 118 -17.96 0.88 1.77
N PRO A 119 -18.71 -0.23 1.68
CA PRO A 119 -18.12 -1.56 1.55
C PRO A 119 -17.22 -1.68 0.32
N PHE A 120 -15.98 -2.09 0.54
CA PHE A 120 -15.02 -2.32 -0.54
C PHE A 120 -15.23 -3.71 -1.14
N THR A 121 -15.68 -3.78 -2.39
CA THR A 121 -15.99 -5.04 -3.07
C THR A 121 -14.99 -5.30 -4.18
N ILE A 122 -14.31 -6.45 -4.08
CA ILE A 122 -13.44 -7.03 -5.13
C ILE A 122 -14.10 -8.29 -5.70
N ALA A 123 -13.47 -8.94 -6.70
CA ALA A 123 -14.03 -10.14 -7.33
C ALA A 123 -14.34 -11.27 -6.33
N SER A 124 -13.45 -11.47 -5.35
CA SER A 124 -13.50 -12.58 -4.40
C SER A 124 -14.13 -12.27 -3.04
N SER A 125 -14.28 -10.99 -2.66
CA SER A 125 -14.70 -10.62 -1.30
C SER A 125 -15.34 -9.23 -1.20
N ARG A 126 -15.96 -8.97 -0.04
CA ARG A 126 -16.51 -7.66 0.34
C ARG A 126 -16.12 -7.36 1.78
N LEU A 127 -15.51 -6.22 2.00
CA LEU A 127 -15.03 -5.76 3.29
C LEU A 127 -15.84 -4.55 3.74
N GLU A 128 -16.21 -4.52 5.02
CA GLU A 128 -16.93 -3.38 5.63
C GLU A 128 -16.03 -2.58 6.58
N MET A 129 -14.96 -3.20 7.06
CA MET A 129 -13.99 -2.61 7.95
C MET A 129 -12.62 -3.24 7.72
N VAL A 130 -11.60 -2.53 8.15
CA VAL A 130 -10.25 -3.02 8.29
C VAL A 130 -10.12 -3.70 9.66
N GLU A 131 -9.44 -4.85 9.72
CA GLU A 131 -9.19 -5.64 10.94
C GLU A 131 -7.69 -5.88 11.13
N ASN A 132 -6.89 -4.81 11.06
CA ASN A 132 -5.43 -4.87 11.04
C ASN A 132 -4.83 -5.01 12.44
N VAL A 133 -3.51 -5.12 12.54
CA VAL A 133 -2.79 -5.11 13.82
C VAL A 133 -1.83 -3.91 13.84
N ALA A 134 -1.99 -3.03 14.82
CA ALA A 134 -1.02 -1.98 15.11
C ALA A 134 0.12 -2.54 15.97
N ILE A 135 1.36 -2.20 15.62
CA ILE A 135 2.57 -2.65 16.31
C ILE A 135 3.38 -1.41 16.72
N ARG A 136 3.79 -1.39 17.98
CA ARG A 136 4.60 -0.32 18.58
C ARG A 136 5.88 -0.92 19.14
N ILE A 137 7.03 -0.38 18.73
CA ILE A 137 8.35 -0.76 19.27
C ILE A 137 9.00 0.48 19.86
N GLU A 138 9.49 0.36 21.09
CA GLU A 138 10.22 1.40 21.81
C GLU A 138 11.64 0.92 22.11
N LEU A 139 12.63 1.70 21.68
CA LEU A 139 14.04 1.47 21.93
C LEU A 139 14.43 2.03 23.31
N SER A 140 15.53 1.52 23.87
CA SER A 140 16.04 1.94 25.19
C SER A 140 16.44 3.42 25.31
N ASN A 141 16.56 4.13 24.19
CA ASN A 141 16.78 5.58 24.16
C ASN A 141 15.45 6.38 24.16
N GLY A 142 14.30 5.70 24.30
CA GLY A 142 12.97 6.29 24.31
C GLY A 142 12.37 6.55 22.93
N CYS A 143 13.08 6.25 21.84
CA CYS A 143 12.56 6.41 20.49
C CYS A 143 11.55 5.30 20.16
N VAL A 144 10.42 5.70 19.60
CA VAL A 144 9.29 4.83 19.30
C VAL A 144 9.14 4.72 17.79
N GLY A 145 8.79 3.53 17.31
CA GLY A 145 8.38 3.33 15.95
C GLY A 145 7.06 2.58 15.84
N TRP A 146 6.39 2.83 14.73
CA TRP A 146 5.06 2.31 14.45
C TRP A 146 5.04 1.47 13.19
N GLY A 147 4.25 0.40 13.24
CA GLY A 147 4.00 -0.46 12.11
C GLY A 147 2.58 -0.98 12.13
N GLU A 148 2.14 -1.49 11.00
CA GLU A 148 0.81 -2.03 10.81
C GLU A 148 0.92 -3.31 9.98
N ALA A 149 0.26 -4.36 10.45
CA ALA A 149 0.11 -5.61 9.71
C ALA A 149 -1.33 -5.70 9.21
N PRO A 150 -1.59 -5.52 7.90
CA PRO A 150 -2.92 -5.70 7.37
C PRO A 150 -3.37 -7.16 7.38
N ILE A 151 -4.63 -7.40 7.68
CA ILE A 151 -5.18 -8.75 7.80
C ILE A 151 -6.21 -8.98 6.71
N LEU A 152 -5.89 -9.91 5.82
CA LEU A 152 -6.77 -10.33 4.75
C LEU A 152 -6.53 -11.81 4.46
N PRO A 153 -7.09 -12.75 5.23
CA PRO A 153 -6.61 -14.13 5.30
C PRO A 153 -6.50 -14.87 3.95
N PHE A 154 -7.34 -14.54 2.96
CA PHE A 154 -7.27 -15.13 1.62
C PHE A 154 -6.07 -14.64 0.78
N VAL A 155 -5.41 -13.55 1.19
CA VAL A 155 -4.17 -13.02 0.59
C VAL A 155 -2.99 -13.14 1.54
N THR A 156 -3.13 -12.79 2.82
CA THR A 156 -2.03 -12.75 3.79
C THR A 156 -1.79 -14.08 4.52
N ALA A 157 -2.68 -15.06 4.37
CA ALA A 157 -2.62 -16.38 5.03
C ALA A 157 -2.71 -16.39 6.58
N GLU A 158 -2.87 -15.22 7.21
CA GLU A 158 -3.02 -15.08 8.66
C GLU A 158 -4.28 -14.29 9.04
N ASP A 159 -4.80 -14.57 10.24
CA ASP A 159 -5.89 -13.83 10.88
C ASP A 159 -5.38 -12.89 11.98
N GLN A 160 -6.23 -11.97 12.44
CA GLN A 160 -5.85 -10.91 13.39
C GLN A 160 -5.34 -11.47 14.74
N PRO A 161 -6.00 -12.48 15.36
CA PRO A 161 -5.49 -13.08 16.60
C PRO A 161 -4.12 -13.73 16.43
N THR A 162 -3.88 -14.43 15.31
CA THR A 162 -2.58 -15.02 14.99
C THR A 162 -1.52 -13.94 14.86
N ALA A 163 -1.79 -12.88 14.09
CA ALA A 163 -0.87 -11.77 13.91
C ALA A 163 -0.53 -11.05 15.23
N ILE A 164 -1.51 -10.82 16.11
CA ILE A 164 -1.26 -10.24 17.45
C ILE A 164 -0.33 -11.15 18.26
N THR A 165 -0.63 -12.45 18.30
CA THR A 165 0.17 -13.44 19.03
C THR A 165 1.61 -13.49 18.50
N LYS A 166 1.77 -13.56 17.18
CA LYS A 166 3.08 -13.61 16.52
C LYS A 166 3.88 -12.32 16.68
N ALA A 167 3.23 -11.15 16.61
CA ALA A 167 3.87 -9.88 16.94
C ALA A 167 4.34 -9.84 18.41
N GLY A 168 3.54 -10.42 19.33
CA GLY A 168 3.91 -10.57 20.74
C GLY A 168 5.13 -11.46 20.95
N GLU A 169 5.15 -12.65 20.34
CA GLU A 169 6.28 -13.59 20.39
C GLU A 169 7.59 -12.94 19.89
N VAL A 170 7.54 -12.24 18.75
CA VAL A 170 8.70 -11.51 18.21
C VAL A 170 9.07 -10.33 19.11
N GLY A 171 8.09 -9.61 19.66
CA GLY A 171 8.31 -8.52 20.59
C GLY A 171 9.03 -8.96 21.88
N GLU A 172 8.66 -10.11 22.44
CA GLU A 172 9.34 -10.72 23.60
C GLU A 172 10.78 -11.13 23.25
N LEU A 173 10.97 -11.76 22.09
CA LEU A 173 12.29 -12.16 21.59
C LEU A 173 13.23 -10.95 21.44
N LEU A 174 12.74 -9.85 20.85
CA LEU A 174 13.50 -8.63 20.65
C LEU A 174 13.86 -7.95 21.99
N GLN A 175 12.96 -7.97 22.97
CA GLN A 175 13.20 -7.41 24.32
C GLN A 175 14.23 -8.20 25.14
N GLN A 176 14.26 -9.52 25.00
CA GLN A 176 15.19 -10.39 25.73
C GLN A 176 16.61 -10.38 25.12
N ARG A 177 16.77 -9.82 23.93
CA ARG A 177 18.03 -9.82 23.19
C ARG A 177 18.98 -8.73 23.72
N PRO A 178 20.29 -9.01 23.82
CA PRO A 178 21.29 -7.96 23.99
C PRO A 178 21.24 -6.95 22.83
N PRO A 179 21.70 -5.69 23.05
CA PRO A 179 21.83 -4.72 21.97
C PRO A 179 22.55 -5.32 20.75
N CYS A 180 21.95 -5.16 19.57
CA CYS A 180 22.48 -5.73 18.32
C CYS A 180 22.28 -4.74 17.18
N ASN A 181 22.89 -4.98 16.02
CA ASN A 181 22.65 -4.11 14.87
C ASN A 181 21.27 -4.38 14.24
N LEU A 182 20.69 -3.37 13.58
CA LEU A 182 19.40 -3.45 12.89
C LEU A 182 19.33 -4.64 11.92
N GLY A 183 20.36 -4.87 11.10
CA GLY A 183 20.39 -6.00 10.16
C GLY A 183 20.23 -7.35 10.87
N SER A 184 20.90 -7.55 12.00
CA SER A 184 20.78 -8.75 12.82
C SER A 184 19.39 -8.90 13.44
N ALA A 185 18.77 -7.81 13.89
CA ALA A 185 17.40 -7.85 14.40
C ALA A 185 16.40 -8.21 13.28
N MET A 186 16.57 -7.64 12.09
CA MET A 186 15.69 -7.91 10.94
C MET A 186 15.84 -9.34 10.43
N MET A 187 17.06 -9.89 10.34
CA MET A 187 17.26 -11.31 10.02
C MET A 187 16.56 -12.21 11.03
N GLN A 188 16.66 -11.89 12.32
CA GLN A 188 15.99 -12.66 13.36
C GLN A 188 14.46 -12.64 13.21
N ILE A 189 13.88 -11.47 12.91
CA ILE A 189 12.45 -11.34 12.64
C ILE A 189 12.05 -12.25 11.46
N GLY A 190 12.83 -12.25 10.38
CA GLY A 190 12.61 -13.11 9.22
C GLY A 190 12.71 -14.61 9.52
N GLU A 191 13.63 -15.03 10.39
CA GLU A 191 13.75 -16.42 10.86
C GLU A 191 12.56 -16.86 11.72
N THR A 192 12.05 -15.97 12.56
CA THR A 192 10.92 -16.27 13.46
C THR A 192 9.57 -16.25 12.73
N LEU A 193 9.44 -15.41 11.71
CA LEU A 193 8.25 -15.27 10.88
C LEU A 193 8.57 -15.63 9.43
N PRO A 194 8.84 -16.90 9.09
CA PRO A 194 9.32 -17.26 7.76
C PRO A 194 8.22 -17.30 6.71
N GLY A 195 8.62 -17.15 5.45
CA GLY A 195 7.74 -17.39 4.29
C GLY A 195 6.61 -16.38 4.14
N HIS A 196 5.61 -16.76 3.35
CA HIS A 196 4.45 -15.95 3.05
C HIS A 196 3.36 -15.99 4.15
N GLU A 197 3.28 -17.10 4.89
CA GLU A 197 2.27 -17.35 5.93
C GLU A 197 2.26 -16.30 7.05
N PHE A 198 3.41 -15.70 7.34
CA PHE A 198 3.58 -14.67 8.38
C PHE A 198 4.10 -13.34 7.81
N ALA A 199 3.95 -13.13 6.50
CA ALA A 199 4.58 -11.98 5.86
C ALA A 199 3.97 -10.64 6.27
N SER A 200 2.69 -10.60 6.65
CA SER A 200 2.03 -9.35 7.03
C SER A 200 2.43 -8.92 8.44
N VAL A 201 2.38 -9.84 9.42
CA VAL A 201 2.92 -9.59 10.76
C VAL A 201 4.41 -9.28 10.72
N ARG A 202 5.19 -9.97 9.87
CA ARG A 202 6.60 -9.65 9.63
C ARG A 202 6.76 -8.22 9.15
N ALA A 203 6.00 -7.81 8.13
CA ALA A 203 6.03 -6.44 7.62
C ALA A 203 5.74 -5.42 8.72
N GLY A 204 4.69 -5.61 9.52
CA GLY A 204 4.34 -4.68 10.59
C GLY A 204 5.43 -4.55 11.67
N VAL A 205 6.07 -5.65 12.08
CA VAL A 205 7.19 -5.61 13.04
C VAL A 205 8.41 -4.92 12.44
N GLU A 206 8.75 -5.25 11.19
CA GLU A 206 9.85 -4.65 10.45
C GLU A 206 9.67 -3.14 10.26
N MET A 207 8.45 -2.70 9.91
CA MET A 207 8.09 -1.28 9.81
C MET A 207 8.32 -0.56 11.14
N ALA A 208 7.78 -1.09 12.24
CA ALA A 208 7.90 -0.49 13.57
C ALA A 208 9.36 -0.37 14.02
N LEU A 209 10.18 -1.39 13.73
CA LEU A 209 11.59 -1.36 14.11
C LEU A 209 12.40 -0.36 13.27
N ILE A 210 12.19 -0.33 11.96
CA ILE A 210 12.84 0.62 11.05
C ILE A 210 12.44 2.06 11.42
N ASP A 211 11.15 2.29 11.70
CA ASP A 211 10.64 3.58 12.12
C ASP A 211 11.26 4.05 13.44
N ALA A 212 11.41 3.16 14.43
CA ALA A 212 12.01 3.49 15.71
C ALA A 212 13.49 3.88 15.56
N VAL A 213 14.23 3.16 14.70
CA VAL A 213 15.62 3.49 14.39
C VAL A 213 15.71 4.83 13.66
N ALA A 214 14.87 5.07 12.66
CA ALA A 214 14.83 6.32 11.92
C ALA A 214 14.51 7.52 12.84
N ASN A 215 13.61 7.34 13.81
CA ASN A 215 13.33 8.31 14.85
C ASN A 215 14.55 8.56 15.77
N SER A 216 15.31 7.51 16.10
CA SER A 216 16.51 7.64 16.96
C SER A 216 17.64 8.46 16.36
N ILE A 217 17.70 8.52 15.03
CA ILE A 217 18.67 9.32 14.29
C ILE A 217 18.04 10.57 13.66
N ASN A 218 16.76 10.81 13.90
CA ASN A 218 15.98 11.94 13.38
C ASN A 218 16.05 12.08 11.85
N ILE A 219 15.96 10.97 11.13
CA ILE A 219 15.93 10.94 9.66
C ILE A 219 14.54 10.51 9.18
N PRO A 220 13.90 11.23 8.24
CA PRO A 220 12.66 10.78 7.63
C PRO A 220 12.89 9.54 6.75
N LEU A 221 11.94 8.59 6.76
CA LEU A 221 12.11 7.32 6.03
C LEU A 221 12.35 7.49 4.54
N TRP A 222 11.79 8.53 3.89
CA TRP A 222 12.02 8.73 2.45
C TRP A 222 13.49 9.07 2.14
N ARG A 223 14.20 9.71 3.08
CA ARG A 223 15.66 9.91 2.98
C ARG A 223 16.41 8.64 3.33
N LEU A 224 15.96 7.92 4.36
CA LEU A 224 16.55 6.62 4.70
C LEU A 224 16.51 5.66 3.51
N PHE A 225 15.43 5.68 2.73
CA PHE A 225 15.26 4.89 1.51
C PHE A 225 15.90 5.50 0.24
N GLY A 226 16.82 6.45 0.38
CA GLY A 226 17.65 6.95 -0.73
C GLY A 226 17.34 8.37 -1.20
N GLY A 227 16.26 8.99 -0.71
CA GLY A 227 16.07 10.43 -0.82
C GLY A 227 15.74 10.97 -2.23
N VAL A 228 15.31 10.13 -3.19
CA VAL A 228 15.03 10.59 -4.57
C VAL A 228 13.94 11.65 -4.64
N SER A 229 12.87 11.47 -3.87
CA SER A 229 11.75 12.39 -3.78
C SER A 229 11.15 12.35 -2.38
N ASN A 230 10.49 13.44 -1.99
CA ASN A 230 9.62 13.47 -0.81
C ASN A 230 8.14 13.58 -1.19
N SER A 231 7.78 13.20 -2.41
CA SER A 231 6.38 13.10 -2.82
C SER A 231 6.15 11.98 -3.83
N ILE A 232 4.94 11.44 -3.81
CA ILE A 232 4.42 10.48 -4.79
C ILE A 232 3.08 10.95 -5.33
N THR A 233 2.64 10.36 -6.44
CA THR A 233 1.29 10.49 -6.95
C THR A 233 0.71 9.10 -7.09
N THR A 234 -0.41 8.84 -6.42
CA THR A 234 -1.11 7.55 -6.45
C THR A 234 -2.30 7.59 -7.41
N ASP A 235 -2.73 6.42 -7.87
CA ASP A 235 -4.06 6.24 -8.45
C ASP A 235 -5.15 6.25 -7.35
N ILE A 236 -6.38 5.97 -7.75
CA ILE A 236 -7.53 5.77 -6.87
C ILE A 236 -8.42 4.65 -7.41
N THR A 237 -8.88 3.79 -6.52
CA THR A 237 -9.68 2.62 -6.86
C THR A 237 -11.15 2.96 -7.01
N ILE A 238 -11.74 2.47 -8.10
CA ILE A 238 -13.17 2.38 -8.32
C ILE A 238 -13.56 0.91 -8.10
N PRO A 239 -14.34 0.59 -7.05
CA PRO A 239 -14.77 -0.78 -6.77
C PRO A 239 -15.77 -1.29 -7.81
N ILE A 240 -16.03 -2.60 -7.81
CA ILE A 240 -17.06 -3.19 -8.67
C ILE A 240 -18.42 -2.60 -8.28
N THR A 241 -19.02 -1.83 -9.20
CA THR A 241 -20.28 -1.12 -8.99
C THR A 241 -21.00 -0.87 -10.32
N SER A 242 -22.20 -0.31 -10.28
CA SER A 242 -22.93 0.03 -11.51
C SER A 242 -22.19 1.09 -12.35
N ALA A 243 -22.31 1.04 -13.68
CA ALA A 243 -21.68 2.02 -14.58
C ALA A 243 -22.04 3.48 -14.25
N SER A 244 -23.27 3.73 -13.79
CA SER A 244 -23.70 5.05 -13.33
C SER A 244 -22.94 5.52 -12.09
N ASN A 245 -22.76 4.64 -11.10
CA ASN A 245 -22.02 4.98 -9.88
C ASN A 245 -20.52 5.11 -10.16
N ALA A 246 -19.95 4.22 -10.95
CA ALA A 246 -18.55 4.27 -11.36
C ALA A 246 -18.21 5.58 -12.07
N ALA A 247 -19.09 6.07 -12.96
CA ALA A 247 -18.92 7.37 -13.61
C ALA A 247 -19.00 8.56 -12.63
N LYS A 248 -19.85 8.49 -11.60
CA LYS A 248 -19.91 9.52 -10.55
C LYS A 248 -18.64 9.54 -9.70
N LEU A 249 -18.13 8.37 -9.32
CA LEU A 249 -16.88 8.24 -8.58
C LEU A 249 -15.69 8.75 -9.42
N ALA A 250 -15.63 8.36 -10.69
CA ALA A 250 -14.63 8.87 -11.62
C ALA A 250 -14.65 10.41 -11.67
N ALA A 251 -15.83 11.03 -11.84
CA ALA A 251 -15.96 12.49 -11.84
C ALA A 251 -15.48 13.11 -10.52
N LYS A 252 -15.94 12.58 -9.38
CA LYS A 252 -15.51 13.02 -8.04
C LYS A 252 -13.99 12.99 -7.90
N TYR A 253 -13.35 11.88 -8.28
CA TYR A 253 -11.90 11.72 -8.13
C TYR A 253 -11.11 12.57 -9.13
N ARG A 254 -11.65 12.80 -10.33
CA ARG A 254 -11.07 13.76 -11.27
C ARG A 254 -11.07 15.18 -10.71
N ASP A 255 -12.15 15.60 -10.07
CA ASP A 255 -12.23 16.91 -9.41
C ASP A 255 -11.25 17.02 -8.22
N GLN A 256 -10.86 15.89 -7.63
CA GLN A 256 -9.82 15.81 -6.59
C GLN A 256 -8.39 15.70 -7.15
N GLY A 257 -8.20 15.73 -8.47
CA GLY A 257 -6.89 15.76 -9.11
C GLY A 257 -6.28 14.40 -9.46
N PHE A 258 -7.02 13.30 -9.29
CA PHE A 258 -6.58 11.98 -9.76
C PHE A 258 -6.59 11.95 -11.29
N LYS A 259 -5.55 11.36 -11.89
CA LYS A 259 -5.45 11.17 -13.36
C LYS A 259 -5.65 9.72 -13.77
N THR A 260 -5.16 8.82 -12.94
CA THR A 260 -5.21 7.38 -13.11
C THR A 260 -6.27 6.81 -12.19
N LEU A 261 -7.18 6.02 -12.77
CA LEU A 261 -8.25 5.34 -12.05
C LEU A 261 -7.97 3.83 -12.13
N LYS A 262 -7.91 3.17 -10.98
CA LYS A 262 -7.79 1.71 -10.89
C LYS A 262 -9.18 1.11 -10.80
N LEU A 263 -9.58 0.33 -11.79
CA LEU A 263 -10.92 -0.25 -11.89
C LEU A 263 -10.86 -1.72 -11.51
N LYS A 264 -11.64 -2.08 -10.48
CA LYS A 264 -11.87 -3.48 -10.13
C LYS A 264 -12.80 -4.12 -11.17
N VAL A 265 -12.34 -5.19 -11.80
CA VAL A 265 -13.04 -5.96 -12.84
C VAL A 265 -12.98 -7.45 -12.49
N GLY A 266 -13.39 -8.35 -13.39
CA GLY A 266 -13.21 -9.79 -13.20
C GLY A 266 -14.41 -10.53 -12.63
N LYS A 267 -15.60 -9.90 -12.62
CA LYS A 267 -16.83 -10.55 -12.12
C LYS A 267 -17.87 -10.79 -13.21
N ASP A 268 -18.04 -9.84 -14.10
CA ASP A 268 -18.91 -9.96 -15.27
C ASP A 268 -18.30 -9.15 -16.40
N LEU A 269 -17.72 -9.86 -17.38
CA LEU A 269 -17.04 -9.28 -18.53
C LEU A 269 -17.87 -8.17 -19.21
N ARG A 270 -19.19 -8.38 -19.32
CA ARG A 270 -20.07 -7.47 -20.06
C ARG A 270 -20.31 -6.19 -19.25
N ALA A 271 -20.53 -6.33 -17.94
CA ALA A 271 -20.66 -5.20 -17.03
C ALA A 271 -19.35 -4.40 -16.89
N ASP A 272 -18.21 -5.10 -16.84
CA ASP A 272 -16.88 -4.49 -16.76
C ASP A 272 -16.61 -3.59 -17.97
N ILE A 273 -16.93 -4.08 -19.19
CA ILE A 273 -16.83 -3.31 -20.43
C ILE A 273 -17.76 -2.09 -20.41
N GLU A 274 -19.00 -2.24 -19.93
CA GLU A 274 -19.97 -1.13 -19.84
C GLU A 274 -19.47 -0.01 -18.91
N VAL A 275 -18.91 -0.36 -17.76
CA VAL A 275 -18.31 0.59 -16.81
C VAL A 275 -17.20 1.39 -17.48
N LEU A 276 -16.26 0.71 -18.14
CA LEU A 276 -15.12 1.32 -18.83
C LEU A 276 -15.56 2.25 -19.97
N GLN A 277 -16.50 1.81 -20.81
CA GLN A 277 -17.08 2.63 -21.87
C GLN A 277 -17.73 3.90 -21.30
N ARG A 278 -18.50 3.75 -20.22
CA ARG A 278 -19.21 4.87 -19.62
C ARG A 278 -18.25 5.91 -19.07
N ILE A 279 -17.20 5.49 -18.36
CA ILE A 279 -16.20 6.41 -17.82
C ILE A 279 -15.43 7.09 -18.96
N ARG A 280 -14.95 6.34 -19.96
CA ARG A 280 -14.19 6.92 -21.10
C ARG A 280 -15.01 7.96 -21.87
N THR A 281 -16.31 7.74 -22.02
CA THR A 281 -17.21 8.68 -22.73
C THR A 281 -17.28 10.04 -22.03
N VAL A 282 -17.24 10.05 -20.69
CA VAL A 282 -17.36 11.28 -19.88
C VAL A 282 -15.98 11.89 -19.58
N HIS A 283 -14.96 11.05 -19.43
CA HIS A 283 -13.59 11.43 -19.08
C HIS A 283 -12.60 10.78 -20.05
N SER A 284 -12.41 11.42 -21.20
CA SER A 284 -11.61 10.90 -22.30
C SER A 284 -10.11 10.89 -22.04
N ASP A 285 -9.64 11.63 -21.02
CA ASP A 285 -8.24 11.83 -20.65
C ASP A 285 -7.80 11.00 -19.43
N CYS A 286 -8.69 10.20 -18.83
CA CYS A 286 -8.32 9.29 -17.74
C CYS A 286 -7.39 8.16 -18.23
N GLU A 287 -6.43 7.82 -17.39
CA GLU A 287 -5.69 6.58 -17.50
C GLU A 287 -6.39 5.49 -16.69
N PHE A 288 -6.35 4.25 -17.17
CA PHE A 288 -6.99 3.12 -16.50
C PHE A 288 -5.96 2.07 -16.14
N ILE A 289 -6.00 1.63 -14.90
CA ILE A 289 -5.42 0.36 -14.46
C ILE A 289 -6.61 -0.59 -14.28
N LEU A 290 -6.56 -1.78 -14.88
CA LEU A 290 -7.56 -2.81 -14.64
C LEU A 290 -6.99 -3.80 -13.63
N ASP A 291 -7.75 -4.12 -12.60
CA ASP A 291 -7.36 -5.15 -11.64
C ASP A 291 -8.50 -6.16 -11.52
N ALA A 292 -8.25 -7.37 -12.02
CA ALA A 292 -9.25 -8.42 -12.03
C ALA A 292 -9.30 -9.22 -10.73
N ASN A 293 -8.30 -9.06 -9.84
CA ASN A 293 -8.10 -9.89 -8.64
C ASN A 293 -8.41 -11.37 -8.90
N GLU A 294 -7.74 -11.95 -9.90
CA GLU A 294 -7.87 -13.36 -10.26
C GLU A 294 -9.20 -13.76 -10.91
N GLY A 295 -10.05 -12.80 -11.25
CA GLY A 295 -11.45 -13.03 -11.60
C GLY A 295 -11.72 -13.60 -12.98
N TYR A 296 -10.81 -13.44 -13.95
CA TYR A 296 -11.00 -13.98 -15.30
C TYR A 296 -10.30 -15.33 -15.48
N ASP A 297 -10.84 -16.16 -16.36
CA ASP A 297 -10.02 -17.17 -17.03
C ASP A 297 -9.12 -16.53 -18.12
N THR A 298 -8.25 -17.35 -18.72
CA THR A 298 -7.30 -16.89 -19.73
C THR A 298 -8.02 -16.30 -20.96
N GLU A 299 -9.09 -16.94 -21.42
CA GLU A 299 -9.87 -16.53 -22.57
C GLU A 299 -10.64 -15.23 -22.32
N GLU A 300 -11.29 -15.10 -21.17
CA GLU A 300 -12.01 -13.90 -20.74
C GLU A 300 -11.06 -12.70 -20.59
N ALA A 301 -9.87 -12.91 -20.02
CA ALA A 301 -8.84 -11.87 -19.91
C ALA A 301 -8.36 -11.36 -21.27
N ILE A 302 -8.31 -12.22 -22.29
CA ILE A 302 -7.99 -11.78 -23.66
C ILE A 302 -9.19 -11.06 -24.28
N GLN A 303 -10.40 -11.58 -24.07
CA GLN A 303 -11.63 -10.99 -24.59
C GLN A 303 -11.89 -9.58 -24.06
N VAL A 304 -11.58 -9.30 -22.78
CA VAL A 304 -11.74 -7.93 -22.24
C VAL A 304 -10.82 -6.95 -22.97
N LEU A 305 -9.57 -7.33 -23.25
CA LEU A 305 -8.63 -6.50 -23.99
C LEU A 305 -9.05 -6.30 -25.45
N ASP A 306 -9.51 -7.37 -26.13
CA ASP A 306 -10.07 -7.29 -27.49
C ASP A 306 -11.20 -6.27 -27.55
N LYS A 307 -12.16 -6.36 -26.62
CA LYS A 307 -13.32 -5.48 -26.59
C LYS A 307 -12.93 -4.04 -26.27
N LEU A 308 -12.04 -3.81 -25.31
CA LEU A 308 -11.56 -2.47 -25.01
C LEU A 308 -10.82 -1.85 -26.19
N HIS A 309 -10.02 -2.64 -26.90
CA HIS A 309 -9.33 -2.19 -28.10
C HIS A 309 -10.31 -1.78 -29.22
N GLU A 310 -11.37 -2.58 -29.47
CA GLU A 310 -12.44 -2.22 -30.42
C GLU A 310 -13.11 -0.86 -30.08
N LEU A 311 -13.13 -0.51 -28.79
CA LEU A 311 -13.73 0.72 -28.26
C LEU A 311 -12.75 1.89 -28.19
N GLY A 312 -11.50 1.70 -28.63
CA GLY A 312 -10.45 2.70 -28.53
C GLY A 312 -10.00 2.99 -27.09
N VAL A 313 -10.20 2.03 -26.17
CA VAL A 313 -9.74 2.10 -24.78
C VAL A 313 -8.52 1.21 -24.61
N THR A 314 -7.40 1.80 -24.20
CA THR A 314 -6.18 1.06 -23.88
C THR A 314 -5.81 1.31 -22.42
N PRO A 315 -5.94 0.30 -21.54
CA PRO A 315 -5.44 0.39 -20.18
C PRO A 315 -3.92 0.60 -20.15
N THR A 316 -3.44 1.31 -19.13
CA THR A 316 -2.01 1.52 -18.89
C THR A 316 -1.38 0.32 -18.19
N LEU A 317 -2.20 -0.49 -17.50
CA LEU A 317 -1.80 -1.71 -16.82
C LEU A 317 -2.99 -2.67 -16.69
N PHE A 318 -2.75 -3.97 -16.81
CA PHE A 318 -3.70 -5.02 -16.48
C PHE A 318 -3.13 -5.92 -15.38
N GLU A 319 -3.67 -5.81 -14.18
CA GLU A 319 -3.20 -6.44 -12.95
C GLU A 319 -3.97 -7.72 -12.63
N GLN A 320 -3.20 -8.75 -12.29
CA GLN A 320 -3.63 -10.11 -11.93
C GLN A 320 -4.89 -10.57 -12.68
N PRO A 321 -4.82 -10.70 -14.01
CA PRO A 321 -5.99 -11.03 -14.83
C PRO A 321 -6.58 -12.39 -14.48
N VAL A 322 -5.72 -13.38 -14.20
CA VAL A 322 -6.07 -14.78 -13.97
C VAL A 322 -5.68 -15.24 -12.57
N HIS A 323 -6.23 -16.39 -12.15
CA HIS A 323 -5.91 -17.04 -10.87
C HIS A 323 -4.41 -17.12 -10.58
N ARG A 324 -4.02 -16.88 -9.33
CA ARG A 324 -2.61 -16.74 -8.89
C ARG A 324 -1.73 -17.95 -9.23
N ASP A 325 -2.33 -19.14 -9.25
CA ASP A 325 -1.65 -20.40 -9.56
C ASP A 325 -1.70 -20.77 -11.06
N ASN A 326 -2.42 -20.02 -11.88
CA ASN A 326 -2.47 -20.21 -13.33
C ASN A 326 -1.32 -19.47 -14.04
N TRP A 327 -0.09 -19.95 -13.79
CA TRP A 327 1.13 -19.38 -14.34
C TRP A 327 1.16 -19.39 -15.88
N GLU A 328 0.66 -20.47 -16.50
CA GLU A 328 0.57 -20.57 -17.96
C GLU A 328 -0.37 -19.51 -18.52
N GLY A 329 -1.57 -19.38 -17.94
CA GLY A 329 -2.54 -18.35 -18.31
C GLY A 329 -1.98 -16.94 -18.16
N LEU A 330 -1.28 -16.66 -17.05
CA LEU A 330 -0.66 -15.36 -16.82
C LEU A 330 0.34 -15.02 -17.93
N GLY A 331 1.22 -15.96 -18.29
CA GLY A 331 2.18 -15.77 -19.38
C GLY A 331 1.52 -15.62 -20.76
N ILE A 332 0.44 -16.37 -21.04
CA ILE A 332 -0.33 -16.23 -22.29
C ILE A 332 -0.95 -14.83 -22.38
N VAL A 333 -1.66 -14.40 -21.33
CA VAL A 333 -2.31 -13.08 -21.28
C VAL A 333 -1.26 -11.98 -21.38
N SER A 334 -0.15 -12.07 -20.64
CA SER A 334 0.95 -11.10 -20.67
C SER A 334 1.50 -10.87 -22.08
N ARG A 335 1.88 -11.94 -22.79
CA ARG A 335 2.40 -11.83 -24.16
C ARG A 335 1.38 -11.23 -25.12
N ILE A 336 0.13 -11.67 -25.06
CA ILE A 336 -0.93 -11.13 -25.94
C ILE A 336 -1.20 -9.66 -25.62
N ALA A 337 -1.32 -9.31 -24.34
CA ALA A 337 -1.54 -7.95 -23.86
C ALA A 337 -0.48 -6.98 -24.40
N ARG A 338 0.79 -7.38 -24.24
CA ARG A 338 1.95 -6.61 -24.66
C ARG A 338 2.10 -6.54 -26.18
N ASP A 339 2.06 -7.67 -26.87
CA ASP A 339 2.41 -7.74 -28.30
C ASP A 339 1.28 -7.24 -29.21
N LYS A 340 0.01 -7.46 -28.82
CA LYS A 340 -1.16 -7.08 -29.63
C LYS A 340 -1.72 -5.71 -29.25
N TYR A 341 -1.73 -5.37 -27.97
CA TYR A 341 -2.39 -4.14 -27.49
C TYR A 341 -1.44 -3.11 -26.85
N GLY A 342 -0.17 -3.46 -26.63
CA GLY A 342 0.78 -2.58 -25.95
C GLY A 342 0.44 -2.36 -24.47
N VAL A 343 -0.29 -3.28 -23.85
CA VAL A 343 -0.70 -3.22 -22.43
C VAL A 343 0.23 -4.09 -21.60
N SER A 344 0.83 -3.54 -20.55
CA SER A 344 1.64 -4.30 -19.60
C SER A 344 0.76 -5.10 -18.65
N VAL A 345 1.22 -6.30 -18.25
CA VAL A 345 0.55 -7.13 -17.24
C VAL A 345 1.32 -7.11 -15.91
N ALA A 346 0.61 -6.88 -14.81
CA ALA A 346 1.15 -6.97 -13.46
C ALA A 346 0.81 -8.30 -12.78
N ALA A 347 1.80 -8.89 -12.10
CA ALA A 347 1.59 -9.96 -11.15
C ALA A 347 1.44 -9.36 -9.74
N ASP A 348 0.28 -9.57 -9.11
CA ASP A 348 0.01 -9.24 -7.71
C ASP A 348 -0.05 -10.53 -6.88
N GLU A 349 -1.20 -11.21 -6.83
CA GLU A 349 -1.40 -12.41 -6.00
C GLU A 349 -0.50 -13.59 -6.44
N SER A 350 -0.07 -13.65 -7.71
CA SER A 350 0.95 -14.61 -8.16
C SER A 350 2.33 -14.37 -7.54
N CYS A 351 2.67 -13.13 -7.17
CA CYS A 351 3.99 -12.77 -6.66
C CYS A 351 3.98 -12.55 -5.14
N ARG A 352 4.44 -13.56 -4.38
CA ARG A 352 4.41 -13.59 -2.91
C ARG A 352 5.78 -13.88 -2.27
N SER A 353 6.81 -14.00 -3.09
CA SER A 353 8.16 -14.35 -2.65
C SER A 353 9.21 -13.97 -3.70
N LEU A 354 10.47 -13.98 -3.30
CA LEU A 354 11.58 -13.81 -4.24
C LEU A 354 11.65 -14.95 -5.27
N SER A 355 11.25 -16.17 -4.90
CA SER A 355 11.15 -17.30 -5.83
C SER A 355 10.12 -17.07 -6.93
N ASP A 356 8.99 -16.43 -6.61
CA ASP A 356 7.95 -16.12 -7.60
C ASP A 356 8.47 -15.11 -8.61
N VAL A 357 9.21 -14.08 -8.17
CA VAL A 357 9.85 -13.11 -9.07
C VAL A 357 10.84 -13.78 -10.01
N LYS A 358 11.70 -14.67 -9.49
CA LYS A 358 12.64 -15.43 -10.32
C LYS A 358 11.90 -16.23 -11.38
N ARG A 359 10.81 -16.90 -11.00
CA ARG A 359 9.96 -17.64 -11.95
C ARG A 359 9.34 -16.74 -13.01
N ILE A 360 8.78 -15.59 -12.62
CA ILE A 360 8.20 -14.61 -13.54
C ILE A 360 9.23 -14.15 -14.58
N VAL A 361 10.46 -13.92 -14.15
CA VAL A 361 11.58 -13.53 -15.04
C VAL A 361 12.00 -14.68 -15.95
N GLU A 362 12.19 -15.88 -15.40
CA GLU A 362 12.67 -17.05 -16.14
C GLU A 362 11.68 -17.54 -17.20
N GLU A 363 10.38 -17.45 -16.91
CA GLU A 363 9.30 -17.94 -17.78
C GLU A 363 8.60 -16.82 -18.59
N ASP A 364 9.05 -15.56 -18.50
CA ASP A 364 8.43 -14.36 -19.13
C ASP A 364 6.92 -14.28 -18.89
N LEU A 365 6.52 -14.23 -17.62
CA LEU A 365 5.12 -14.36 -17.21
C LEU A 365 4.39 -13.03 -17.02
N ALA A 366 5.10 -11.95 -16.67
CA ALA A 366 4.51 -10.63 -16.41
C ALA A 366 5.54 -9.52 -16.66
N ASP A 367 5.07 -8.30 -16.90
CA ASP A 367 5.91 -7.12 -17.16
C ASP A 367 6.18 -6.29 -15.90
N VAL A 368 5.28 -6.40 -14.93
CA VAL A 368 5.25 -5.58 -13.73
C VAL A 368 5.07 -6.46 -12.49
N ILE A 369 5.78 -6.16 -11.42
CA ILE A 369 5.54 -6.77 -10.11
C ILE A 369 4.79 -5.77 -9.23
N ASN A 370 3.63 -6.14 -8.71
CA ASN A 370 2.96 -5.39 -7.65
C ASN A 370 3.50 -5.83 -6.27
N ILE A 371 4.32 -4.95 -5.69
CA ILE A 371 4.96 -5.17 -4.39
C ILE A 371 4.03 -4.62 -3.31
N LYS A 372 3.61 -5.51 -2.41
CA LYS A 372 2.90 -5.15 -1.18
C LYS A 372 3.73 -5.66 -0.01
N LEU A 373 4.06 -4.78 0.92
CA LEU A 373 4.90 -5.15 2.07
C LEU A 373 4.26 -6.32 2.85
N ALA A 374 2.93 -6.31 2.98
CA ALA A 374 2.16 -7.38 3.59
C ALA A 374 2.33 -8.78 2.97
N LYS A 375 2.78 -8.90 1.72
CA LYS A 375 2.99 -10.21 1.07
C LYS A 375 4.39 -10.78 1.33
N VAL A 376 5.37 -9.92 1.63
CA VAL A 376 6.81 -10.27 1.57
C VAL A 376 7.66 -9.73 2.72
N GLY A 377 7.15 -8.86 3.59
CA GLY A 377 7.96 -8.08 4.53
C GLY A 377 8.65 -6.89 3.85
N VAL A 378 9.22 -5.99 4.65
CA VAL A 378 10.03 -4.86 4.19
C VAL A 378 11.34 -5.35 3.56
N LEU A 379 12.06 -6.27 4.21
CA LEU A 379 13.31 -6.80 3.64
C LEU A 379 13.07 -7.58 2.34
N GLY A 380 12.07 -8.46 2.34
CA GLY A 380 11.70 -9.22 1.15
C GLY A 380 11.27 -8.30 -0.01
N ALA A 381 10.59 -7.19 0.27
CA ALA A 381 10.27 -6.19 -0.74
C ALA A 381 11.53 -5.57 -1.35
N ILE A 382 12.52 -5.19 -0.54
CA ILE A 382 13.79 -4.61 -1.04
C ILE A 382 14.54 -5.59 -1.94
N GLU A 383 14.63 -6.87 -1.56
CA GLU A 383 15.24 -7.92 -2.39
C GLU A 383 14.51 -8.08 -3.73
N ILE A 384 13.18 -8.08 -3.71
CA ILE A 384 12.35 -8.19 -4.91
C ILE A 384 12.56 -6.97 -5.82
N ILE A 385 12.62 -5.76 -5.26
CA ILE A 385 12.89 -4.53 -6.01
C ILE A 385 14.22 -4.65 -6.76
N GLU A 386 15.27 -5.11 -6.11
CA GLU A 386 16.59 -5.26 -6.72
C GLU A 386 16.58 -6.28 -7.86
N VAL A 387 16.04 -7.47 -7.63
CA VAL A 387 15.99 -8.55 -8.64
C VAL A 387 15.10 -8.18 -9.82
N ALA A 388 13.91 -7.65 -9.58
CA ALA A 388 12.98 -7.26 -10.63
C ALA A 388 13.56 -6.14 -11.51
N ARG A 389 14.19 -5.13 -10.90
CA ARG A 389 14.85 -4.05 -11.66
C ARG A 389 16.04 -4.54 -12.47
N ALA A 390 16.87 -5.43 -11.91
CA ALA A 390 17.99 -6.03 -12.63
C ALA A 390 17.51 -6.87 -13.83
N ALA A 391 16.34 -7.48 -13.73
CA ALA A 391 15.68 -8.22 -14.81
C ALA A 391 14.94 -7.32 -15.82
N GLY A 392 14.84 -6.01 -15.58
CA GLY A 392 14.15 -5.07 -16.47
C GLY A 392 12.63 -5.05 -16.33
N LEU A 393 12.07 -5.66 -15.27
CA LEU A 393 10.65 -5.55 -14.96
C LEU A 393 10.33 -4.14 -14.42
N SER A 394 9.14 -3.65 -14.73
CA SER A 394 8.62 -2.45 -14.08
C SER A 394 8.09 -2.80 -12.69
N LEU A 395 7.98 -1.78 -11.83
CA LEU A 395 7.48 -1.96 -10.47
C LEU A 395 6.21 -1.17 -10.24
N MET A 396 5.29 -1.82 -9.52
CA MET A 396 4.15 -1.22 -8.87
C MET A 396 4.33 -1.38 -7.37
N ILE A 397 3.97 -0.37 -6.59
CA ILE A 397 3.80 -0.51 -5.14
C ILE A 397 2.32 -0.40 -4.82
N GLY A 398 1.82 -1.39 -4.09
CA GLY A 398 0.44 -1.48 -3.69
C GLY A 398 0.30 -1.70 -2.19
N GLY A 399 -0.94 -1.63 -1.72
CA GLY A 399 -1.32 -2.01 -0.37
C GLY A 399 -2.37 -3.11 -0.33
N MET A 400 -2.70 -3.52 0.89
CA MET A 400 -4.00 -4.13 1.19
C MET A 400 -5.00 -3.00 1.50
N ILE A 401 -6.03 -3.25 2.29
CA ILE A 401 -6.74 -2.15 2.96
C ILE A 401 -5.96 -1.81 4.22
N GLU A 402 -5.28 -0.67 4.20
CA GLU A 402 -4.35 -0.20 5.23
C GLU A 402 -4.66 1.22 5.66
N THR A 403 -4.26 1.57 6.88
CA THR A 403 -4.28 2.96 7.36
C THR A 403 -3.07 3.74 6.84
N ARG A 404 -2.98 5.02 7.21
CA ARG A 404 -1.81 5.84 6.87
C ARG A 404 -0.50 5.35 7.50
N LEU A 405 -0.51 4.42 8.46
CA LEU A 405 0.72 3.82 8.99
C LEU A 405 1.43 2.99 7.93
N ALA A 406 0.86 1.83 7.55
CA ALA A 406 1.51 0.96 6.55
C ALA A 406 1.55 1.64 5.18
N MET A 407 0.48 2.34 4.79
CA MET A 407 0.44 3.02 3.50
C MET A 407 1.47 4.15 3.41
N GLY A 408 1.67 4.87 4.51
CA GLY A 408 2.71 5.90 4.61
C GLY A 408 4.10 5.31 4.49
N PHE A 409 4.38 4.18 5.17
CA PHE A 409 5.66 3.49 5.06
C PHE A 409 5.97 3.07 3.62
N SER A 410 5.01 2.43 2.94
CA SER A 410 5.12 2.09 1.51
C SER A 410 5.37 3.33 0.66
N GLY A 411 4.66 4.43 0.93
CA GLY A 411 4.86 5.70 0.24
C GLY A 411 6.27 6.30 0.43
N HIS A 412 6.81 6.23 1.66
CA HIS A 412 8.19 6.65 1.95
C HIS A 412 9.21 5.81 1.19
N LEU A 413 9.03 4.49 1.15
CA LEU A 413 9.87 3.57 0.36
C LEU A 413 9.83 3.93 -1.13
N ALA A 414 8.63 4.17 -1.66
CA ALA A 414 8.44 4.52 -3.06
C ALA A 414 9.07 5.86 -3.45
N ALA A 415 8.86 6.88 -2.61
CA ALA A 415 9.43 8.21 -2.81
C ALA A 415 10.96 8.20 -2.71
N GLY A 416 11.49 7.48 -1.71
CA GLY A 416 12.92 7.39 -1.46
C GLY A 416 13.68 6.68 -2.57
N LEU A 417 13.16 5.55 -3.06
CA LEU A 417 13.81 4.76 -4.11
C LEU A 417 13.55 5.30 -5.52
N GLY A 418 12.39 5.91 -5.76
CA GLY A 418 12.02 6.52 -7.05
C GLY A 418 11.94 5.55 -8.24
N CYS A 419 11.82 4.24 -8.00
CA CYS A 419 11.86 3.21 -9.04
C CYS A 419 10.49 2.60 -9.38
N PHE A 420 9.41 3.12 -8.84
CA PHE A 420 8.05 2.64 -9.07
C PHE A 420 7.38 3.41 -10.21
N LYS A 421 6.91 2.68 -11.22
CA LYS A 421 6.19 3.25 -12.37
C LYS A 421 4.71 3.43 -12.05
N TYR A 422 4.16 2.57 -11.19
CA TYR A 422 2.76 2.58 -10.75
C TYR A 422 2.72 2.61 -9.22
N ILE A 423 1.78 3.36 -8.66
CA ILE A 423 1.62 3.56 -7.22
C ILE A 423 0.13 3.50 -6.91
N ASP A 424 -0.27 2.49 -6.13
CA ASP A 424 -1.64 2.20 -5.69
C ASP A 424 -1.67 2.19 -4.16
N LEU A 425 -1.76 3.39 -3.58
CA LEU A 425 -1.65 3.64 -2.15
C LEU A 425 -2.84 4.47 -1.65
N ASP A 426 -4.05 4.14 -2.12
CA ASP A 426 -5.25 4.97 -1.99
C ASP A 426 -6.14 4.63 -0.79
N THR A 427 -5.97 3.45 -0.17
CA THR A 427 -6.93 2.93 0.81
C THR A 427 -7.20 3.78 2.04
N PRO A 428 -6.27 4.62 2.56
CA PRO A 428 -6.60 5.54 3.63
C PRO A 428 -7.74 6.52 3.28
N LEU A 429 -7.96 6.80 1.99
CA LEU A 429 -9.05 7.66 1.52
C LEU A 429 -10.43 6.97 1.57
N LEU A 430 -10.44 5.65 1.77
CA LEU A 430 -11.64 4.83 1.83
C LEU A 430 -12.11 4.57 3.28
N LEU A 431 -11.26 4.85 4.27
CA LEU A 431 -11.54 4.66 5.69
C LEU A 431 -12.48 5.75 6.22
N SER A 432 -13.44 5.39 7.06
CA SER A 432 -14.38 6.36 7.65
C SER A 432 -13.72 7.38 8.57
N GLU A 433 -12.55 7.02 9.11
CA GLU A 433 -11.74 7.85 9.98
C GLU A 433 -10.25 7.56 9.77
N ASP A 434 -9.42 8.53 10.10
CA ASP A 434 -7.97 8.41 10.07
C ASP A 434 -7.45 8.33 11.52
N PRO A 435 -7.03 7.15 12.01
CA PRO A 435 -6.52 7.00 13.37
C PRO A 435 -5.08 7.51 13.53
N VAL A 436 -4.43 7.92 12.43
CA VAL A 436 -3.01 8.29 12.42
C VAL A 436 -2.83 9.78 12.59
N HIS A 437 -2.13 10.16 13.64
CA HIS A 437 -1.74 11.54 13.91
C HIS A 437 -0.38 11.83 13.28
N GLY A 438 -0.19 13.04 12.75
CA GLY A 438 1.04 13.41 12.03
C GLY A 438 1.12 12.73 10.65
N GLY A 439 2.32 12.33 10.24
CA GLY A 439 2.59 11.62 8.98
C GLY A 439 2.73 12.53 7.76
N TYR A 440 2.46 11.97 6.59
CA TYR A 440 2.50 12.65 5.30
C TYR A 440 1.25 13.49 5.03
N GLU A 441 1.38 14.59 4.30
CA GLU A 441 0.25 15.43 3.92
C GLU A 441 -0.39 14.90 2.63
N VAL A 442 -1.71 14.98 2.53
CA VAL A 442 -2.48 14.50 1.37
C VAL A 442 -3.15 15.68 0.66
N SER A 443 -2.92 15.78 -0.64
CA SER A 443 -3.60 16.74 -1.52
C SER A 443 -4.07 16.02 -2.78
N GLY A 444 -5.30 15.53 -2.74
CA GLY A 444 -5.84 14.70 -3.81
C GLY A 444 -4.99 13.45 -4.01
N ALA A 445 -4.48 13.25 -5.22
CA ALA A 445 -3.60 12.15 -5.58
C ALA A 445 -2.15 12.27 -5.07
N VAL A 446 -1.75 13.44 -4.56
CA VAL A 446 -0.36 13.73 -4.20
C VAL A 446 -0.15 13.55 -2.71
N TYR A 447 0.79 12.69 -2.34
CA TYR A 447 1.25 12.57 -0.95
C TYR A 447 2.59 13.28 -0.80
N LYS A 448 2.70 14.12 0.23
CA LYS A 448 3.90 14.89 0.55
C LYS A 448 4.48 14.45 1.89
N PHE A 449 5.67 13.88 1.87
CA PHE A 449 6.39 13.42 3.05
C PHE A 449 7.15 14.58 3.70
N THR A 450 6.99 14.73 5.01
CA THR A 450 7.63 15.78 5.80
C THR A 450 9.07 15.41 6.15
N ASN A 451 9.78 16.30 6.86
CA ASN A 451 11.12 16.03 7.40
C ASN A 451 11.07 15.51 8.85
N ALA A 452 9.91 15.09 9.35
CA ALA A 452 9.83 14.45 10.66
C ALA A 452 10.65 13.14 10.66
N GLY A 453 11.27 12.79 11.79
CA GLY A 453 11.92 11.50 11.95
C GLY A 453 10.95 10.34 11.66
N GLY A 454 11.49 9.23 11.15
CA GLY A 454 10.68 8.07 10.81
C GLY A 454 9.68 8.37 9.69
N HIS A 455 8.52 7.72 9.74
CA HIS A 455 7.41 8.00 8.84
C HIS A 455 6.54 9.18 9.33
N GLY A 456 6.88 9.74 10.50
CA GLY A 456 6.28 10.94 11.09
C GLY A 456 4.86 10.77 11.64
N GLY A 457 4.25 9.59 11.53
CA GLY A 457 2.91 9.30 12.02
C GLY A 457 2.93 8.50 13.33
N PHE A 458 1.87 8.57 14.12
CA PHE A 458 1.72 7.79 15.34
C PHE A 458 0.25 7.57 15.69
N LEU A 459 -0.02 6.59 16.56
CA LEU A 459 -1.35 6.34 17.12
C LEU A 459 -1.43 6.81 18.57
N HIS A 460 -2.61 7.25 19.01
CA HIS A 460 -2.92 7.36 20.43
C HIS A 460 -3.16 5.97 21.03
N TRP A 461 -2.09 5.34 21.53
CA TRP A 461 -2.06 3.93 21.94
C TRP A 461 -3.19 3.53 22.89
N ASP A 462 -3.50 4.38 23.87
CA ASP A 462 -4.54 4.11 24.87
C ASP A 462 -5.97 4.17 24.31
N ASN A 463 -6.17 4.89 23.20
CA ASN A 463 -7.49 5.05 22.57
C ASN A 463 -7.82 3.91 21.60
N LEU A 464 -6.84 3.11 21.17
CA LEU A 464 -7.07 1.97 20.27
C LEU A 464 -8.00 0.91 20.89
N ALA A 465 -8.01 0.78 22.23
CA ALA A 465 -8.92 -0.13 22.92
C ALA A 465 -10.41 0.21 22.69
N CYS A 466 -10.73 1.51 22.58
CA CYS A 466 -12.10 1.96 22.27
C CYS A 466 -12.52 1.62 20.84
N LEU A 467 -11.59 1.55 19.89
CA LEU A 467 -11.87 1.13 18.51
C LEU A 467 -12.10 -0.38 18.40
N SER A 468 -11.46 -1.18 19.27
CA SER A 468 -11.62 -2.64 19.30
C SER A 468 -12.85 -3.14 20.09
N GLU A 469 -13.32 -2.40 21.10
CA GLU A 469 -14.40 -2.87 22.01
C GLU A 469 -15.82 -2.44 21.60
N CYS A 470 -15.97 -1.61 20.57
CA CYS A 470 -17.28 -1.25 20.03
C CYS A 470 -17.86 -2.32 19.09
N LYS A 471 -18.18 -3.53 19.61
CA LYS A 471 -19.36 -4.38 19.27
C LYS A 471 -19.15 -5.85 19.67
N PHE A 472 -19.70 -6.25 20.81
CA PHE A 472 -20.32 -7.56 20.99
C PHE A 472 -21.44 -7.40 22.01
N LEU A 473 -22.69 -7.36 21.57
CA LEU A 473 -23.88 -7.88 22.27
C LEU A 473 -25.13 -7.74 21.37
N GLY A 474 -25.53 -8.87 20.74
CA GLY A 474 -26.92 -9.21 20.45
C GLY A 474 -27.52 -8.87 19.07
N LYS A 475 -27.78 -9.88 18.23
CA LYS A 475 -28.93 -9.88 17.30
C LYS A 475 -30.24 -10.13 18.08
N PRO A 476 -31.39 -9.62 17.61
CA PRO A 476 -32.35 -10.56 17.02
C PRO A 476 -32.99 -10.06 15.71
N GLU A 477 -33.61 -11.01 15.00
CA GLU A 477 -34.18 -10.91 13.67
C GLU A 477 -35.45 -10.05 13.56
N SER A 478 -35.63 -9.55 12.32
CA SER A 478 -36.86 -9.20 11.59
C SER A 478 -37.49 -7.81 11.76
N ASN A 479 -37.67 -7.21 10.58
CA ASN A 479 -38.53 -6.09 10.13
C ASN A 479 -38.04 -4.62 10.18
N GLU A 480 -37.87 -4.12 8.95
CA GLU A 480 -38.07 -2.76 8.40
C GLU A 480 -37.23 -1.57 8.89
N MET A 481 -36.45 -1.06 7.93
CA MET A 481 -35.69 0.20 7.81
C MET A 481 -36.17 1.44 8.59
N ALA A 482 -35.21 2.17 9.19
CA ALA A 482 -34.94 3.59 8.88
C ALA A 482 -33.61 4.09 9.53
N MET A 483 -32.77 4.78 8.73
CA MET A 483 -31.54 5.48 9.13
C MET A 483 -31.82 6.72 10.00
N VAL A 484 -30.88 7.10 10.88
CA VAL A 484 -30.88 8.41 11.57
C VAL A 484 -29.63 9.19 11.14
N GLU A 485 -29.84 10.28 10.39
CA GLU A 485 -28.80 11.25 10.01
C GLU A 485 -28.33 12.09 11.21
N ALA A 486 -27.06 12.51 11.23
CA ALA A 486 -26.54 13.45 12.22
C ALA A 486 -27.14 14.86 12.00
N VAL A 487 -27.94 15.35 12.96
CA VAL A 487 -28.60 16.66 12.87
C VAL A 487 -27.63 17.77 13.30
N THR A 488 -27.44 18.80 12.44
CA THR A 488 -26.70 20.01 12.82
C THR A 488 -27.55 20.90 13.72
N CYS A 489 -27.05 21.22 14.91
CA CYS A 489 -27.75 22.02 15.90
C CYS A 489 -27.77 23.51 15.51
N ASN A 490 -28.93 24.00 15.07
CA ASN A 490 -29.18 25.42 14.83
C ASN A 490 -30.51 25.90 15.48
N PRO A 491 -30.46 26.74 16.54
CA PRO A 491 -31.66 27.18 17.26
C PRO A 491 -32.60 28.07 16.43
N MET A 492 -32.10 28.75 15.38
CA MET A 492 -32.97 29.55 14.49
C MET A 492 -33.97 28.69 13.71
N GLN A 493 -33.70 27.38 13.56
CA GLN A 493 -34.62 26.43 12.93
C GLN A 493 -35.92 26.23 13.75
N MET A 494 -35.94 26.63 15.03
CA MET A 494 -37.14 26.62 15.87
C MET A 494 -38.02 27.88 15.70
N SER A 495 -37.64 28.82 14.82
CA SER A 495 -38.42 30.03 14.58
C SER A 495 -39.89 29.81 14.19
N PRO A 496 -40.30 28.73 13.49
CA PRO A 496 -41.72 28.46 13.22
C PRO A 496 -42.57 28.20 14.47
N CYS A 497 -41.94 27.93 15.62
CA CYS A 497 -42.62 27.73 16.89
C CYS A 497 -42.83 29.02 17.68
N ILE A 498 -42.18 30.13 17.30
CA ILE A 498 -42.21 31.39 18.06
C ILE A 498 -43.66 31.86 18.31
N SER A 499 -44.53 31.81 17.30
CA SER A 499 -45.93 32.24 17.47
C SER A 499 -46.66 31.38 18.48
N ALA A 500 -46.55 30.05 18.37
CA ALA A 500 -47.20 29.11 19.29
C ALA A 500 -46.70 29.28 20.74
N ILE A 501 -45.42 29.59 20.91
CA ILE A 501 -44.80 29.83 22.22
C ILE A 501 -45.27 31.16 22.84
N ILE A 502 -45.37 32.22 22.04
CA ILE A 502 -45.73 33.56 22.55
C ILE A 502 -47.25 33.69 22.76
N SER A 503 -48.07 33.19 21.84
CA SER A 503 -49.54 33.35 21.89
C SER A 503 -50.30 32.17 22.49
N SER A 504 -49.60 31.13 22.99
CA SER A 504 -50.20 29.92 23.58
C SER A 504 -51.21 29.20 22.67
N THR A 505 -51.08 29.37 21.36
CA THR A 505 -51.90 28.70 20.34
C THR A 505 -51.30 27.35 19.97
N PRO A 506 -52.10 26.38 19.47
CA PRO A 506 -51.59 25.07 19.08
C PRO A 506 -50.44 25.19 18.07
N PRO A 507 -49.38 24.36 18.18
CA PRO A 507 -48.24 24.44 17.28
C PRO A 507 -48.60 24.00 15.85
N SER A 508 -47.99 24.65 14.87
CA SER A 508 -48.12 24.25 13.47
C SER A 508 -47.41 22.93 13.20
N LYS A 509 -47.81 22.21 12.14
CA LYS A 509 -47.12 20.98 11.72
C LYS A 509 -45.63 21.20 11.46
N LEU A 510 -45.27 22.35 10.90
CA LEU A 510 -43.88 22.71 10.62
C LEU A 510 -43.09 22.97 11.92
N CYS A 511 -43.70 23.62 12.91
CA CYS A 511 -43.11 23.76 14.23
C CYS A 511 -42.82 22.38 14.85
N CYS A 512 -43.79 21.46 14.82
CA CYS A 512 -43.61 20.13 15.39
C CYS A 512 -42.55 19.28 14.66
N ALA A 513 -42.47 19.40 13.33
CA ALA A 513 -41.42 18.73 12.56
C ALA A 513 -40.02 19.25 12.95
N LYS A 514 -39.85 20.57 13.07
CA LYS A 514 -38.56 21.17 13.40
C LYS A 514 -38.13 20.91 14.84
N ILE A 515 -39.07 20.84 15.79
CA ILE A 515 -38.76 20.41 17.17
C ILE A 515 -38.31 18.94 17.21
N LYS A 516 -38.94 18.05 16.45
CA LYS A 516 -38.54 16.63 16.38
C LYS A 516 -37.14 16.46 15.79
N GLU A 517 -36.88 17.18 14.70
CA GLU A 517 -35.58 17.20 14.03
C GLU A 517 -34.49 17.70 14.98
N GLN A 518 -34.70 18.83 15.65
CA GLN A 518 -33.72 19.43 16.55
C GLN A 518 -33.72 18.82 17.97
N LYS A 519 -34.46 17.73 18.19
CA LYS A 519 -34.58 17.07 19.51
C LYS A 519 -33.23 16.73 20.14
N PRO A 520 -32.24 16.17 19.42
CA PRO A 520 -30.93 15.85 20.01
C PRO A 520 -30.19 17.09 20.53
N CYS A 521 -30.49 18.28 19.98
CA CYS A 521 -29.83 19.54 20.28
C CYS A 521 -30.49 20.33 21.42
N LEU A 522 -31.68 19.93 21.88
CA LEU A 522 -32.45 20.70 22.86
C LEU A 522 -31.71 20.85 24.21
N CYS A 523 -30.88 19.88 24.60
CA CYS A 523 -30.07 19.98 25.81
C CYS A 523 -29.01 21.07 25.74
N ASP A 524 -28.36 21.21 24.59
CA ASP A 524 -27.33 22.23 24.40
C ASP A 524 -27.96 23.63 24.33
N TYR A 525 -29.17 23.74 23.77
CA TYR A 525 -29.93 24.99 23.81
C TYR A 525 -30.36 25.36 25.24
N LEU A 526 -30.73 24.39 26.06
CA LEU A 526 -31.05 24.61 27.48
C LEU A 526 -29.83 25.03 28.30
N LYS A 527 -28.63 24.55 27.95
CA LYS A 527 -27.38 24.93 28.61
C LYS A 527 -26.89 26.32 28.18
N ASN A 528 -27.32 26.83 27.03
CA ASN A 528 -26.95 28.17 26.55
C ASN A 528 -27.75 29.27 27.29
N PRO A 529 -27.12 30.14 28.10
CA PRO A 529 -27.83 31.15 28.90
C PRO A 529 -28.67 32.14 28.09
N SER A 530 -28.28 32.40 26.84
CA SER A 530 -28.99 33.36 25.95
C SER A 530 -30.25 32.77 25.33
N LEU A 531 -30.33 31.43 25.20
CA LEU A 531 -31.43 30.72 24.54
C LEU A 531 -32.34 30.02 25.54
N ARG A 532 -31.83 29.66 26.72
CA ARG A 532 -32.54 28.92 27.76
C ARG A 532 -33.90 29.52 28.08
N ASN A 533 -33.99 30.84 28.28
CA ASN A 533 -35.26 31.49 28.63
C ASN A 533 -36.34 31.34 27.54
N PHE A 534 -35.93 31.18 26.28
CA PHE A 534 -36.83 30.99 25.15
C PHE A 534 -37.28 29.53 25.01
N VAL A 535 -36.33 28.58 25.11
CA VAL A 535 -36.62 27.14 24.93
C VAL A 535 -37.19 26.48 26.19
N ASP A 536 -36.96 27.04 27.39
CA ASP A 536 -37.39 26.49 28.69
C ASP A 536 -38.69 27.11 29.23
N SER A 537 -39.33 27.99 28.46
CA SER A 537 -40.57 28.64 28.91
C SER A 537 -41.72 27.64 29.08
N PRO A 538 -42.70 27.90 29.97
CA PRO A 538 -43.87 27.01 30.15
C PRO A 538 -44.61 26.74 28.84
N ASN A 539 -44.70 27.74 27.96
CA ASN A 539 -45.34 27.60 26.65
C ASN A 539 -44.48 26.81 25.66
N ALA A 540 -43.15 26.96 25.68
CA ALA A 540 -42.25 26.12 24.87
C ALA A 540 -42.37 24.65 25.25
N ARG A 541 -42.39 24.35 26.56
CA ARG A 541 -42.61 22.99 27.06
C ARG A 541 -43.96 22.42 26.66
N LYS A 542 -45.02 23.23 26.71
CA LYS A 542 -46.35 22.84 26.24
C LYS A 542 -46.35 22.53 24.74
N VAL A 543 -45.77 23.41 23.92
CA VAL A 543 -45.64 23.21 22.46
C VAL A 543 -44.88 21.92 22.14
N ALA A 544 -43.77 21.65 22.81
CA ALA A 544 -42.99 20.44 22.58
C ALA A 544 -43.77 19.16 22.99
N ASN A 545 -44.51 19.21 24.09
CA ASN A 545 -45.42 18.14 24.49
C ASN A 545 -46.55 17.91 23.48
N ASP A 546 -47.20 18.98 23.01
CA ASP A 546 -48.26 18.92 21.99
C ASP A 546 -47.73 18.35 20.66
N CYS A 547 -46.46 18.59 20.35
CA CYS A 547 -45.77 18.00 19.21
C CYS A 547 -45.30 16.56 19.43
N GLY A 548 -45.49 15.97 20.60
CA GLY A 548 -45.06 14.60 20.94
C GLY A 548 -43.54 14.47 21.11
N THR A 549 -42.87 15.56 21.50
CA THR A 549 -41.42 15.61 21.74
C THR A 549 -41.18 16.28 23.09
N PRO A 550 -41.44 15.59 24.21
CA PRO A 550 -41.25 16.20 25.52
C PRO A 550 -39.80 16.66 25.68
N PHE A 551 -39.61 17.79 26.37
CA PHE A 551 -38.27 18.31 26.59
C PHE A 551 -37.41 17.27 27.32
N PRO A 552 -36.21 16.99 26.81
CA PRO A 552 -35.31 16.06 27.47
C PRO A 552 -34.90 16.60 28.85
N THR A 553 -34.67 15.68 29.79
CA THR A 553 -33.95 16.01 31.02
C THR A 553 -32.48 16.13 30.66
N CYS A 554 -31.95 17.33 30.86
CA CYS A 554 -30.59 17.74 30.58
C CYS A 554 -30.01 18.37 31.86
#